data_AF-A0A949QCP7-F1
#
_entry.id   AF-A0A949QCP7-F1
#
_cell.length_a   1.000
_cell.length_b   1.000
_cell.length_c   1.000
_cell.angle_alpha   90.00
_cell.angle_beta   90.00
_cell.angle_gamma   90.00
#
_symmetry.space_group_name_H-M   'P 1'
#
loop_
_entity.id
_entity.type
_entity.pdbx_description
1 polymer ?
#
loop_
_entity_poly.entity_id
_entity_poly.type
_entity_poly.pdbx_seq_one_letter_code
_entity_poly.pdbx_strand_id
1 'polypeptide(L)'
;RVLVATSGEVGLRLATSCPKPDLILLDVMMPGQDGYAVLASLRNNPATADIAVIFLTALAEPQDVERGLRLGAADYITKPFIPLVVLARVRTQLEAKQARDWMKNQNTLLEAEIARRMAENDLTQ
;
A
#
# COMPACT_ATOMS: atom_id res chain seq x y z
N ARG A 1 -6.99 -5.43 -12.58
CA ARG A 1 -6.17 -4.75 -13.63
C ARG A 1 -4.72 -4.74 -13.18
N VAL A 2 -3.76 -4.86 -14.08
CA VAL A 2 -2.32 -4.71 -13.77
C VAL A 2 -1.81 -3.48 -14.53
N LEU A 3 -1.02 -2.64 -13.85
CA LEU A 3 -0.29 -1.52 -14.45
C LEU A 3 1.20 -1.84 -14.39
N VAL A 4 1.94 -1.44 -15.41
CA VAL A 4 3.39 -1.70 -15.51
C VAL A 4 4.13 -0.37 -15.56
N ALA A 5 5.15 -0.23 -14.71
CA ALA A 5 6.08 0.88 -14.70
C ALA A 5 7.49 0.38 -14.98
N THR A 6 8.24 1.08 -15.80
CA THR A 6 9.64 0.76 -16.13
C THR A 6 10.65 1.61 -15.35
N SER A 7 10.19 2.53 -14.51
CA SER A 7 11.02 3.35 -13.62
C SER A 7 10.23 3.80 -12.39
N GLY A 8 10.96 4.20 -11.34
CA GLY A 8 10.37 4.77 -10.12
C GLY A 8 9.47 5.98 -10.40
N GLU A 9 9.89 6.88 -11.28
CA GLU A 9 9.10 8.07 -11.65
C GLU A 9 7.77 7.71 -12.34
N VAL A 10 7.81 6.78 -13.30
CA VAL A 10 6.59 6.28 -13.96
C VAL A 10 5.70 5.58 -12.93
N GLY A 11 6.29 4.82 -12.01
CA GLY A 11 5.58 4.13 -10.93
C GLY A 11 4.83 5.10 -10.00
N LEU A 12 5.49 6.18 -9.60
CA LEU A 12 4.89 7.22 -8.76
C LEU A 12 3.71 7.92 -9.46
N ARG A 13 3.83 8.22 -10.76
CA ARG A 13 2.71 8.79 -11.53
C ARG A 13 1.55 7.82 -11.67
N LEU A 14 1.82 6.53 -11.87
CA LEU A 14 0.76 5.52 -11.95
C LEU A 14 0.10 5.26 -10.59
N ALA A 15 0.83 5.40 -9.49
CA ALA A 15 0.29 5.25 -8.14
C ALA A 15 -0.77 6.32 -7.80
N THR A 16 -0.69 7.50 -8.41
CA THR A 16 -1.69 8.57 -8.23
C THR A 16 -2.81 8.55 -9.27
N SER A 17 -2.78 7.60 -10.23
CA SER A 17 -3.80 7.50 -11.28
C SER A 17 -5.17 7.07 -10.71
N CYS A 18 -6.23 7.31 -11.49
CA CYS A 18 -7.58 6.87 -11.15
C CYS A 18 -8.04 5.74 -12.11
N PRO A 19 -8.47 4.57 -11.61
CA PRO A 19 -8.45 4.16 -10.20
C PRO A 19 -7.01 3.86 -9.70
N LYS A 20 -6.78 4.13 -8.41
CA LYS A 20 -5.49 3.89 -7.74
C LYS A 20 -5.22 2.39 -7.64
N PRO A 21 -3.94 1.96 -7.67
CA PRO A 21 -3.61 0.57 -7.40
C PRO A 21 -3.80 0.24 -5.91
N ASP A 22 -4.31 -0.95 -5.63
CA ASP A 22 -4.47 -1.46 -4.26
C ASP A 22 -3.14 -1.98 -3.67
N LEU A 23 -2.21 -2.34 -4.56
CA LEU A 23 -0.91 -2.92 -4.23
C LEU A 23 0.13 -2.57 -5.30
N ILE A 24 1.38 -2.39 -4.88
CA ILE A 24 2.54 -2.16 -5.74
C ILE A 24 3.58 -3.24 -5.47
N LEU A 25 4.03 -3.90 -6.54
CA LEU A 25 5.25 -4.70 -6.54
C LEU A 25 6.39 -3.79 -6.98
N LEU A 26 7.41 -3.61 -6.15
CA LEU A 26 8.47 -2.62 -6.34
C LEU A 26 9.84 -3.28 -6.34
N ASP A 27 10.62 -3.08 -7.41
CA ASP A 27 12.02 -3.46 -7.38
C ASP A 27 12.82 -2.46 -6.55
N VAL A 28 13.75 -2.94 -5.73
CA VAL A 28 14.67 -2.07 -4.97
C VAL A 28 15.80 -1.62 -5.88
N MET A 29 16.35 -2.54 -6.68
CA MET A 29 17.49 -2.26 -7.54
C MET A 29 16.99 -1.80 -8.91
N MET A 30 16.83 -0.50 -9.07
CA MET A 30 16.51 0.14 -10.35
C MET A 30 17.57 1.20 -10.70
N PRO A 31 17.89 1.38 -11.99
CA PRO A 31 18.74 2.49 -12.42
C PRO A 31 18.04 3.84 -12.18
N GLY A 32 18.79 4.81 -11.67
CA GLY A 32 18.30 6.16 -11.38
C GLY A 32 17.76 6.33 -9.96
N GLN A 33 16.56 5.81 -9.69
CA GLN A 33 15.91 5.96 -8.38
C GLN A 33 15.77 4.61 -7.68
N ASP A 34 16.36 4.51 -6.49
CA ASP A 34 16.26 3.35 -5.59
C ASP A 34 14.80 3.12 -5.16
N GLY A 35 14.35 1.87 -5.13
CA GLY A 35 13.02 1.50 -4.67
C GLY A 35 12.74 1.93 -3.22
N TYR A 36 13.75 2.04 -2.36
CA TYR A 36 13.55 2.63 -1.02
C TYR A 36 13.11 4.10 -1.09
N ALA A 37 13.67 4.88 -2.02
CA ALA A 37 13.29 6.27 -2.23
C ALA A 37 11.87 6.38 -2.82
N VAL A 38 11.51 5.47 -3.74
CA VAL A 38 10.13 5.38 -4.26
C VAL A 38 9.14 5.09 -3.13
N LEU A 39 9.44 4.13 -2.24
CA LEU A 39 8.58 3.84 -1.09
C LEU A 39 8.43 5.06 -0.18
N ALA A 40 9.52 5.77 0.13
CA ALA A 40 9.46 6.99 0.93
C ALA A 40 8.57 8.07 0.27
N SER A 41 8.68 8.27 -1.04
CA SER A 41 7.80 9.19 -1.78
C SER A 41 6.33 8.76 -1.73
N LEU A 42 6.04 7.46 -1.85
CA LEU A 42 4.67 6.94 -1.74
C LEU A 42 4.08 7.17 -0.35
N ARG A 43 4.87 6.98 0.72
CA ARG A 43 4.45 7.18 2.11
C ARG A 43 4.27 8.66 2.47
N ASN A 44 5.07 9.55 1.88
CA ASN A 44 4.96 11.00 2.11
C ASN A 44 3.76 11.64 1.40
N ASN A 45 3.11 10.95 0.46
CA ASN A 45 1.92 11.46 -0.23
C ASN A 45 0.65 10.81 0.34
N PRO A 46 -0.26 11.56 0.99
CA PRO A 46 -1.50 11.03 1.57
C PRO A 46 -2.36 10.25 0.57
N ALA A 47 -2.30 10.58 -0.73
CA ALA A 47 -3.05 9.89 -1.75
C ALA A 47 -2.55 8.45 -2.01
N THR A 48 -1.30 8.14 -1.68
CA THR A 48 -0.64 6.86 -1.93
C THR A 48 -0.11 6.19 -0.66
N ALA A 49 -0.18 6.88 0.48
CA ALA A 49 0.40 6.44 1.75
C ALA A 49 -0.19 5.13 2.28
N ASP A 50 -1.40 4.77 1.89
CA ASP A 50 -2.07 3.52 2.32
C ASP A 50 -1.88 2.34 1.36
N ILE A 51 -1.23 2.54 0.20
CA ILE A 51 -1.06 1.48 -0.80
C ILE A 51 -0.07 0.44 -0.25
N ALA A 52 -0.42 -0.84 -0.32
CA ALA A 52 0.48 -1.91 0.10
C ALA A 52 1.66 -2.01 -0.88
N VAL A 53 2.90 -2.02 -0.37
CA VAL A 53 4.10 -2.15 -1.21
C VAL A 53 4.84 -3.42 -0.81
N ILE A 54 5.07 -4.29 -1.79
CA ILE A 54 5.91 -5.49 -1.63
C ILE A 54 7.20 -5.26 -2.42
N PHE A 55 8.35 -5.41 -1.76
CA PHE A 55 9.63 -5.35 -2.46
C PHE A 55 9.93 -6.65 -3.20
N LEU A 56 10.45 -6.55 -4.42
CA LEU A 56 10.95 -7.64 -5.25
C LEU A 56 12.42 -7.38 -5.60
N THR A 57 13.37 -8.00 -4.92
CA THR A 57 14.79 -7.59 -5.05
C THR A 57 15.76 -8.75 -4.94
N ALA A 58 16.97 -8.60 -5.49
CA ALA A 58 18.04 -9.58 -5.27
C ALA A 58 18.82 -9.32 -3.97
N LEU A 59 18.58 -8.19 -3.30
CA LEU A 59 19.08 -7.93 -1.96
C LEU A 59 18.40 -8.90 -0.99
N ALA A 60 19.19 -9.78 -0.37
CA ALA A 60 18.68 -10.84 0.51
C ALA A 60 19.32 -10.80 1.89
N GLU A 61 20.16 -9.79 2.16
CA GLU A 61 20.77 -9.64 3.47
C GLU A 61 19.70 -9.23 4.50
N PRO A 62 19.76 -9.75 5.73
CA PRO A 62 18.79 -9.41 6.78
C PRO A 62 18.63 -7.91 7.01
N GLN A 63 19.71 -7.14 6.85
CA GLN A 63 19.73 -5.69 7.03
C GLN A 63 18.89 -4.96 5.96
N ASP A 64 18.88 -5.46 4.72
CA ASP A 64 18.08 -4.91 3.62
C ASP A 64 16.58 -5.17 3.83
N VAL A 65 16.26 -6.40 4.24
CA VAL A 65 14.88 -6.79 4.59
C VAL A 65 14.38 -5.95 5.75
N GLU A 66 15.17 -5.82 6.81
CA GLU A 66 14.85 -5.00 7.98
C GLU A 66 14.62 -3.53 7.57
N ARG A 67 15.51 -2.96 6.77
CA ARG A 67 15.37 -1.59 6.26
C ARG A 67 14.06 -1.41 5.50
N GLY A 68 13.72 -2.32 4.59
CA GLY A 68 12.47 -2.26 3.83
C GLY A 68 11.23 -2.30 4.73
N LEU A 69 11.21 -3.19 5.72
CA LEU A 69 10.10 -3.32 6.65
C LEU A 69 9.98 -2.10 7.57
N ARG A 70 11.08 -1.54 8.08
CA ARG A 70 11.05 -0.31 8.90
C ARG A 70 10.54 0.91 8.14
N LEU A 71 10.76 0.97 6.83
CA LEU A 71 10.22 2.02 5.96
C LEU A 71 8.72 1.83 5.65
N GLY A 72 8.10 0.77 6.18
CA GLY A 72 6.68 0.49 6.01
C GLY A 72 6.35 -0.31 4.75
N ALA A 73 7.29 -1.10 4.22
CA ALA A 73 6.93 -2.12 3.24
C ALA A 73 6.00 -3.16 3.89
N ALA A 74 5.01 -3.61 3.13
CA ALA A 74 4.05 -4.61 3.59
C ALA A 74 4.64 -6.02 3.55
N ASP A 75 5.57 -6.27 2.62
CA ASP A 75 6.27 -7.55 2.49
C ASP A 75 7.56 -7.40 1.67
N TYR A 76 8.39 -8.43 1.66
CA TYR A 76 9.68 -8.48 0.99
C TYR A 76 9.92 -9.85 0.37
N ILE A 77 10.19 -9.90 -0.93
CA ILE A 77 10.40 -11.14 -1.69
C ILE A 77 11.74 -11.05 -2.42
N THR A 78 12.60 -12.02 -2.14
CA THR A 78 13.93 -12.11 -2.76
C THR A 78 13.87 -12.80 -4.13
N LYS A 79 14.71 -12.35 -5.06
CA LYS A 79 14.94 -12.95 -6.37
C LYS A 79 16.05 -14.01 -6.26
N PRO A 80 15.96 -15.15 -6.97
CA PRO A 80 14.83 -15.58 -7.80
C PRO A 80 13.62 -16.02 -6.96
N PHE A 81 12.42 -15.69 -7.42
CA PHE A 81 11.17 -16.02 -6.71
C PHE A 81 10.32 -17.05 -7.46
N ILE A 82 9.50 -17.77 -6.72
CA ILE A 82 8.50 -18.68 -7.26
C ILE A 82 7.21 -17.89 -7.51
N PRO A 83 6.65 -17.85 -8.73
CA PRO A 83 5.44 -17.08 -9.04
C PRO A 83 4.25 -17.37 -8.11
N LEU A 84 4.08 -18.63 -7.70
CA LEU A 84 3.04 -19.03 -6.75
C LEU A 84 3.19 -18.38 -5.38
N VAL A 85 4.44 -18.19 -4.91
CA VAL A 85 4.71 -17.50 -3.63
C VAL A 85 4.38 -16.01 -3.74
N VAL A 86 4.72 -15.38 -4.87
CA VAL A 86 4.36 -13.98 -5.13
C VAL A 86 2.84 -13.82 -5.14
N LEU A 87 2.12 -14.69 -5.84
CA LEU A 87 0.66 -14.66 -5.90
C LEU A 87 0.02 -14.85 -4.52
N ALA A 88 0.53 -15.78 -3.71
CA ALA A 88 0.05 -15.98 -2.34
C ALA A 88 0.21 -14.72 -1.49
N ARG A 89 1.41 -14.10 -1.52
CA ARG A 89 1.69 -12.86 -0.77
C ARG A 89 0.85 -11.68 -1.25
N VAL A 90 0.67 -11.53 -2.56
CA VAL A 90 -0.22 -10.50 -3.14
C VAL A 90 -1.66 -10.70 -2.66
N ARG A 91 -2.18 -11.94 -2.66
CA ARG A 91 -3.54 -12.22 -2.16
C ARG A 91 -3.70 -11.84 -0.70
N THR A 92 -2.77 -12.26 0.16
CA THR A 92 -2.79 -11.90 1.59
C THR A 92 -2.85 -10.37 1.80
N GLN A 93 -2.06 -9.61 1.04
CA GLN A 93 -2.05 -8.16 1.19
C GLN A 93 -3.31 -7.49 0.64
N LEU A 94 -3.90 -8.01 -0.44
CA LEU A 94 -5.17 -7.52 -0.97
C LEU A 94 -6.34 -7.84 -0.03
N GLU A 95 -6.39 -9.02 0.56
CA GLU A 95 -7.39 -9.40 1.57
C GLU A 95 -7.28 -8.49 2.81
N ALA A 96 -6.07 -8.25 3.30
CA ALA A 96 -5.84 -7.33 4.41
C ALA A 96 -6.27 -5.89 4.07
N LYS A 97 -6.05 -5.44 2.83
CA LYS A 97 -6.50 -4.14 2.34
C LYS A 97 -8.03 -4.07 2.27
N GLN A 98 -8.70 -5.09 1.75
CA GLN A 98 -10.15 -5.15 1.71
C GLN A 98 -10.78 -5.12 3.10
N ALA A 99 -10.20 -5.84 4.06
CA ALA A 99 -10.65 -5.82 5.45
C ALA A 99 -10.49 -4.42 6.08
N ARG A 100 -9.34 -3.75 5.85
CA ARG A 100 -9.10 -2.38 6.32
C ARG A 100 -10.10 -1.38 5.72
N ASP A 101 -10.33 -1.46 4.41
CA ASP A 101 -11.29 -0.59 3.72
C ASP A 101 -12.72 -0.81 4.24
N TRP A 102 -13.10 -2.07 4.46
CA TRP A 102 -14.39 -2.42 5.04
C TRP A 102 -14.57 -1.79 6.43
N MET A 103 -13.58 -1.95 7.31
CA MET A 103 -13.61 -1.37 8.66
C MET A 103 -13.68 0.17 8.63
N LYS A 104 -12.87 0.82 7.77
CA LYS A 104 -12.91 2.29 7.61
C LYS A 104 -14.30 2.76 7.20
N ASN A 105 -14.92 2.09 6.22
CA ASN A 105 -16.26 2.45 5.77
C ASN A 105 -17.32 2.26 6.86
N GLN A 106 -17.24 1.18 7.65
CA GLN A 106 -18.16 0.96 8.77
C GLN A 106 -18.01 2.04 9.84
N ASN A 107 -16.78 2.44 10.18
CA ASN A 107 -16.54 3.52 11.15
C ASN A 107 -17.17 4.83 10.68
N THR A 108 -16.98 5.20 9.40
CA THR A 108 -17.56 6.42 8.84
C THR A 108 -19.10 6.41 8.87
N LEU A 109 -19.72 5.25 8.60
CA LEU A 109 -21.18 5.11 8.68
C LEU A 109 -21.69 5.24 10.13
N LEU A 110 -20.99 4.63 11.08
CA LEU A 110 -21.35 4.72 12.50
C LEU A 110 -21.18 6.14 13.04
N GLU A 111 -20.09 6.83 12.68
CA GLU A 111 -19.84 8.22 13.06
C GLU A 111 -20.94 9.15 12.53
N ALA A 112 -21.37 8.96 11.29
CA ALA A 112 -22.47 9.72 10.69
C ALA A 112 -23.81 9.50 11.42
N GLU A 113 -24.11 8.26 11.80
CA GLU A 113 -25.34 7.93 12.54
C GLU A 113 -25.32 8.47 13.98
N ILE A 114 -24.17 8.40 14.67
CA ILE A 114 -24.01 9.00 16.00
C ILE A 114 -24.22 10.51 15.93
N ALA A 115 -23.60 11.19 14.96
CA ALA A 115 -23.76 12.62 14.75
C ALA A 115 -25.22 13.01 14.50
N ARG A 116 -25.95 12.22 13.69
CA ARG A 116 -27.38 12.43 13.43
C ARG A 116 -28.22 12.35 14.71
N ARG A 117 -27.99 11.33 15.55
CA ARG A 117 -28.75 11.13 16.80
C ARG A 117 -28.47 12.20 17.85
N MET A 118 -27.22 12.67 17.96
CA MET A 118 -26.89 13.75 18.88
C MET A 118 -27.64 15.04 18.51
N ALA A 119 -27.69 15.37 17.21
CA ALA A 119 -28.43 16.53 16.72
C ALA A 119 -29.95 16.44 16.97
N GLU A 120 -30.54 15.24 16.84
CA GLU A 120 -31.97 15.02 17.11
C GLU A 120 -32.33 15.18 18.60
N ASN A 121 -31.47 14.70 19.50
CA ASN A 121 -31.66 14.83 20.94
C ASN A 121 -31.48 16.26 21.46
N ASP A 122 -30.53 17.02 20.89
CA ASP A 122 -30.31 18.42 21.26
C ASP A 122 -31.48 19.33 20.83
N LEU A 123 -32.27 18.93 19.82
CA LEU A 123 -33.47 19.65 19.37
C LEU A 123 -34.71 19.36 20.23
N THR A 124 -34.66 18.32 21.08
CA THR A 124 -35.78 17.90 21.93
C THR A 124 -35.62 18.29 23.41
N GLN A 125 -34.49 18.90 23.79
CA GLN A 125 -34.25 19.51 25.11
C GLN A 125 -34.43 21.03 25.06
#